data_AF-A0A1Z9PT27-F1
#
_entry.id   AF-A0A1Z9PT27-F1
#
_cell.length_a   1.000
_cell.length_b   1.000
_cell.length_c   1.000
_cell.angle_alpha   90.00
_cell.angle_beta   90.00
_cell.angle_gamma   90.00
#
_symmetry.space_group_name_H-M   'P 1'
#
loop_
_entity.id
_entity.type
_entity.pdbx_description
1 polymer ?
#
loop_
_entity_poly.entity_id
_entity_poly.type
_entity_poly.pdbx_seq_one_letter_code
_entity_poly.pdbx_strand_id
1 'polypeptide(L)'
;KEAIVYIEKVHAMPHDGRSSLFKFGVNYGAWLGILNSVKGINKIIEVSPQKWMKFWQDKLEFKLPKIKKERKNKLKEIASVYTKKPATLWNADAVLITMYGMYTEMERDNE
;
A
#
# COMPACT_ATOMS: atom_id res chain seq x y z
N LYS A 1 -19.49 -5.64 -10.90
CA LYS A 1 -19.00 -4.46 -10.16
C LYS A 1 -17.55 -4.28 -10.56
N GLU A 2 -17.21 -3.08 -11.01
CA GLU A 2 -15.83 -2.73 -11.33
C GLU A 2 -15.09 -2.34 -10.06
N ALA A 3 -13.81 -2.69 -9.97
CA ALA A 3 -12.96 -2.45 -8.82
C ALA A 3 -11.77 -1.58 -9.20
N ILE A 4 -11.44 -0.64 -8.31
CA ILE A 4 -10.23 0.18 -8.38
C ILE A 4 -9.18 -0.45 -7.48
N VAL A 5 -7.97 -0.64 -7.98
CA VAL A 5 -6.86 -1.20 -7.21
C VAL A 5 -5.81 -0.14 -6.93
N TYR A 6 -5.38 -0.07 -5.68
CA TYR A 6 -4.24 0.76 -5.27
C TYR A 6 -3.04 -0.15 -5.00
N ILE A 7 -1.89 0.21 -5.57
CA ILE A 7 -0.63 -0.51 -5.38
C ILE A 7 0.49 0.47 -5.03
N GLU A 8 1.41 0.05 -4.16
CA GLU A 8 2.52 0.92 -3.76
C GLU A 8 3.49 1.12 -4.93
N LYS A 9 3.81 2.38 -5.22
CA LYS A 9 4.80 2.77 -6.21
C LYS A 9 6.20 2.62 -5.63
N VAL A 10 6.75 1.41 -5.78
CA VAL A 10 8.09 1.05 -5.30
C VAL A 10 9.08 0.93 -6.45
N HIS A 11 10.35 1.17 -6.14
CA HIS A 11 11.47 0.96 -7.05
C HIS A 11 12.60 0.26 -6.31
N ALA A 12 13.49 -0.35 -7.08
CA ALA A 12 14.63 -1.06 -6.57
C ALA A 12 15.68 -0.07 -6.03
N MET A 13 16.34 -0.38 -4.92
CA MET A 13 17.25 0.57 -4.28
C MET A 13 18.65 0.51 -4.92
N PRO A 14 19.38 1.64 -5.05
CA PRO A 14 20.70 1.66 -5.68
C PRO A 14 21.74 0.73 -5.03
N HIS A 15 21.58 0.43 -3.74
CA HIS A 15 22.48 -0.44 -2.97
C HIS A 15 22.11 -1.93 -3.03
N ASP A 16 21.02 -2.31 -3.70
CA ASP A 16 20.59 -3.70 -3.80
C ASP A 16 21.50 -4.49 -4.75
N GLY A 17 21.81 -5.73 -4.38
CA GLY A 17 22.56 -6.64 -5.27
C GLY A 17 21.76 -6.99 -6.52
N ARG A 18 22.46 -7.26 -7.65
CA ARG A 18 21.85 -7.55 -8.97
C ARG A 18 20.75 -8.63 -8.92
N SER A 19 20.98 -9.70 -8.17
CA SER A 19 19.99 -10.78 -8.02
C SER A 19 18.74 -10.34 -7.24
N SER A 20 18.89 -9.45 -6.26
CA SER A 20 17.76 -8.87 -5.51
C SER A 20 16.94 -7.92 -6.39
N LEU A 21 17.63 -7.07 -7.17
CA LEU A 21 17.00 -6.15 -8.14
C LEU A 21 16.14 -6.92 -9.15
N PHE A 22 16.66 -8.01 -9.71
CA PHE A 22 15.90 -8.83 -10.66
C PHE A 22 14.68 -9.49 -10.01
N LYS A 23 14.82 -10.11 -8.83
CA LYS A 23 13.70 -10.71 -8.10
C LYS A 23 12.61 -9.68 -7.78
N PHE A 24 13.01 -8.49 -7.33
CA PHE A 24 12.09 -7.39 -7.09
C PHE A 24 11.33 -6.99 -8.36
N GLY A 25 12.06 -6.76 -9.47
CA GLY A 25 11.47 -6.37 -10.75
C GLY A 25 10.49 -7.42 -11.30
N VAL A 26 10.86 -8.70 -11.25
CA VAL A 26 9.99 -9.81 -11.68
C VAL A 26 8.72 -9.86 -10.82
N ASN A 27 8.84 -9.77 -9.49
CA ASN A 27 7.68 -9.84 -8.61
C ASN A 27 6.74 -8.63 -8.79
N TYR A 28 7.29 -7.40 -8.84
CA TYR A 28 6.49 -6.20 -9.05
C TYR A 28 5.81 -6.20 -10.42
N GLY A 29 6.55 -6.58 -11.47
CA GLY A 29 6.00 -6.74 -12.82
C GLY A 29 4.92 -7.81 -12.91
N ALA A 30 5.06 -8.93 -12.21
CA ALA A 30 4.03 -9.98 -12.15
C ALA A 30 2.73 -9.45 -11.54
N TRP A 31 2.79 -8.70 -10.43
CA TRP A 31 1.61 -8.07 -9.85
C TRP A 31 0.92 -7.12 -10.83
N LEU A 32 1.67 -6.22 -11.47
CA LEU A 32 1.10 -5.31 -12.47
C LEU A 32 0.47 -6.08 -13.64
N GLY A 33 1.13 -7.13 -14.14
CA GLY A 33 0.61 -7.97 -15.23
C GLY A 33 -0.70 -8.66 -14.86
N ILE A 34 -0.75 -9.27 -13.65
CA ILE A 34 -1.96 -9.92 -13.14
C ILE A 34 -3.10 -8.90 -13.01
N LEU A 35 -2.85 -7.77 -12.35
CA LEU A 35 -3.88 -6.75 -12.12
C LEU A 35 -4.45 -6.18 -13.42
N ASN A 36 -3.61 -5.96 -14.44
CA ASN A 36 -4.07 -5.50 -15.76
C ASN A 36 -4.84 -6.58 -16.55
N SER A 37 -4.70 -7.85 -16.19
CA SER A 37 -5.33 -8.98 -16.90
C SER A 37 -6.65 -9.42 -16.27
N VAL A 38 -6.93 -9.05 -15.02
CA VAL A 38 -8.14 -9.46 -14.30
C VAL A 38 -9.35 -8.68 -14.80
N LYS A 39 -10.34 -9.40 -15.35
CA LYS A 39 -11.64 -8.82 -15.70
C LYS A 39 -12.32 -8.24 -14.47
N GLY A 40 -12.76 -7.00 -14.56
CA GLY A 40 -13.44 -6.28 -13.48
C GLY A 40 -12.54 -5.34 -12.68
N ILE A 41 -11.23 -5.30 -12.93
CA ILE A 41 -10.38 -4.17 -12.50
C ILE A 41 -10.41 -3.13 -13.61
N ASN A 42 -10.98 -1.95 -13.33
CA ASN A 42 -11.10 -0.87 -14.32
C ASN A 42 -9.96 0.16 -14.23
N LYS A 43 -9.31 0.25 -13.06
CA LYS A 43 -8.30 1.26 -12.78
C LYS A 43 -7.29 0.76 -11.76
N ILE A 44 -6.01 0.96 -12.08
CA ILE A 44 -4.89 0.70 -11.16
C ILE A 44 -4.24 2.06 -10.84
N ILE A 45 -4.12 2.36 -9.56
CA ILE A 45 -3.56 3.61 -9.06
C ILE A 45 -2.30 3.29 -8.28
N GLU A 46 -1.17 3.78 -8.80
CA GLU A 46 0.10 3.72 -8.10
C GLU A 46 0.20 4.83 -7.05
N VAL A 47 0.52 4.47 -5.81
CA VAL A 47 0.64 5.42 -4.70
C VAL A 47 2.00 5.31 -4.03
N SER A 48 2.70 6.43 -3.85
CA SER A 48 4.01 6.41 -3.18
C SER A 48 3.89 6.10 -1.68
N PRO A 49 4.90 5.46 -1.06
CA PRO A 49 4.94 5.22 0.38
C PRO A 49 4.66 6.48 1.21
N GLN A 50 5.26 7.61 0.80
CA GLN A 50 5.15 8.88 1.49
C GLN A 50 3.71 9.41 1.47
N LYS A 51 2.98 9.22 0.37
CA LYS A 51 1.63 9.75 0.21
C LYS A 51 0.64 9.04 1.11
N TRP A 52 0.55 7.71 1.03
CA TRP A 52 -0.41 6.96 1.85
C TRP A 52 -0.03 6.98 3.34
N MET A 53 1.27 6.96 3.68
CA MET A 53 1.70 7.08 5.08
C MET A 53 1.41 8.46 5.66
N LYS A 54 1.55 9.53 4.87
CA LYS A 54 1.17 10.89 5.30
C LYS A 54 -0.32 10.99 5.57
N PHE A 55 -1.15 10.44 4.70
CA PHE A 55 -2.60 10.38 4.93
C PHE A 55 -2.95 9.78 6.31
N TRP A 56 -2.31 8.69 6.73
CA TRP A 56 -2.58 8.10 8.04
C TRP A 56 -2.11 8.96 9.21
N GLN A 57 -0.97 9.65 9.06
CA GLN A 57 -0.51 10.61 10.06
C GLN A 57 -1.51 11.75 10.24
N ASP A 58 -2.00 12.30 9.13
CA ASP A 58 -2.94 13.41 9.14
C ASP A 58 -4.32 12.95 9.66
N LYS A 59 -4.83 11.80 9.19
CA LYS A 59 -6.15 11.25 9.58
C LYS A 59 -6.25 10.88 11.07
N LEU A 60 -5.17 10.40 11.65
CA LEU A 60 -5.13 9.94 13.05
C LEU A 60 -4.36 10.91 13.96
N GLU A 61 -4.02 12.10 13.45
CA GLU A 61 -3.37 13.20 14.17
C GLU A 61 -2.11 12.77 14.95
N PHE A 62 -1.23 11.97 14.33
CA PHE A 62 -0.01 11.50 14.96
C PHE A 62 1.18 11.51 13.99
N LYS A 63 2.40 11.41 14.54
CA LYS A 63 3.62 11.28 13.74
C LYS A 63 4.11 9.84 13.73
N LEU A 64 4.42 9.32 12.54
CA LEU A 64 5.01 7.99 12.40
C LEU A 64 6.45 7.99 12.94
N PRO A 65 6.88 6.91 13.63
CA PRO A 65 8.25 6.77 14.08
C PRO A 65 9.28 6.89 12.94
N LYS A 66 10.43 7.49 13.22
CA LYS A 66 11.54 7.59 12.27
C LYS A 66 12.21 6.23 12.03
N ILE A 67 12.28 5.40 13.06
CA ILE A 67 12.88 4.06 13.01
C ILE A 67 11.97 3.13 12.20
N LYS A 68 12.52 2.50 11.15
CA LYS A 68 11.77 1.65 10.21
C LYS A 68 10.97 0.54 10.91
N LYS A 69 11.59 -0.15 11.87
CA LYS A 69 10.96 -1.25 12.63
C LYS A 69 9.74 -0.76 13.42
N GLU A 70 9.91 0.33 14.18
CA GLU A 70 8.83 0.94 14.96
C GLU A 70 7.71 1.47 14.08
N ARG A 71 8.06 2.10 12.96
CA ARG A 71 7.09 2.57 11.96
C ARG A 71 6.24 1.43 11.43
N LYS A 72 6.86 0.32 11.03
CA LYS A 72 6.13 -0.86 10.52
C LYS A 72 5.27 -1.52 11.58
N ASN A 73 5.73 -1.58 12.83
CA ASN A 73 4.91 -2.05 13.95
C ASN A 73 3.71 -1.15 14.19
N LYS A 74 3.89 0.17 14.17
CA LYS A 74 2.78 1.12 14.36
C LYS A 74 1.74 1.01 13.24
N LEU A 75 2.19 0.90 11.99
CA LEU A 75 1.31 0.68 10.84
C LEU A 75 0.54 -0.64 10.96
N LYS A 76 1.17 -1.71 11.45
CA LYS A 76 0.51 -2.99 11.72
C LYS A 76 -0.60 -2.86 12.78
N GLU A 77 -0.36 -2.11 13.86
CA GLU A 77 -1.40 -1.82 14.86
C GLU A 77 -2.61 -1.13 14.23
N ILE A 78 -2.37 -0.09 13.42
CA ILE A 78 -3.44 0.65 12.73
C ILE A 78 -4.19 -0.29 11.77
N ALA A 79 -3.47 -1.07 10.97
CA ALA A 79 -4.05 -2.01 10.01
C ALA A 79 -4.96 -3.05 10.69
N SER A 80 -4.60 -3.48 11.90
CA SER A 80 -5.33 -4.51 12.64
C SER A 80 -6.75 -4.09 13.01
N VAL A 81 -7.03 -2.79 13.11
CA VAL A 81 -8.37 -2.25 13.39
C VAL A 81 -9.35 -2.50 12.23
N TYR A 82 -8.83 -2.61 10.99
CA TYR A 82 -9.63 -2.78 9.78
C TYR A 82 -9.85 -4.24 9.37
N THR A 83 -9.38 -5.18 10.19
CA THR A 83 -9.37 -6.61 9.86
C THR A 83 -9.98 -7.42 10.98
N LYS A 84 -10.75 -8.47 10.64
CA LYS A 84 -11.33 -9.39 11.65
C LYS A 84 -10.29 -10.11 12.51
N LYS A 85 -9.10 -10.37 11.94
CA LYS A 85 -7.95 -10.95 12.62
C LYS A 85 -6.81 -9.94 12.58
N PRO A 86 -5.97 -9.81 13.61
CA PRO A 86 -4.88 -8.84 13.61
C PRO A 86 -4.00 -8.95 12.35
N ALA A 87 -3.66 -7.80 11.79
CA ALA A 87 -2.75 -7.73 10.66
C ALA A 87 -1.34 -8.18 11.07
N THR A 88 -0.61 -8.71 10.11
CA THR A 88 0.81 -9.07 10.24
C THR A 88 1.65 -8.03 9.49
N LEU A 89 2.97 -8.05 9.70
CA LEU A 89 3.87 -7.19 8.92
C LEU A 89 3.79 -7.44 7.40
N TRP A 90 3.33 -8.62 6.98
CA TRP A 90 3.22 -9.00 5.57
C TRP A 90 2.03 -8.35 4.85
N ASN A 91 0.93 -8.10 5.56
CA ASN A 91 -0.30 -7.58 4.95
C ASN A 91 -0.73 -6.20 5.46
N ALA A 92 -0.08 -5.68 6.51
CA ALA A 92 -0.43 -4.38 7.09
C ALA A 92 -0.43 -3.25 6.07
N ASP A 93 0.63 -3.12 5.26
CA ASP A 93 0.70 -2.07 4.24
C ASP A 93 -0.43 -2.22 3.20
N ALA A 94 -0.70 -3.45 2.75
CA ALA A 94 -1.78 -3.71 1.78
C ALA A 94 -3.15 -3.28 2.33
N VAL A 95 -3.45 -3.63 3.58
CA VAL A 95 -4.69 -3.20 4.25
C VAL A 95 -4.77 -1.67 4.30
N LEU A 96 -3.69 -1.00 4.72
CA LEU A 96 -3.68 0.46 4.85
C LEU A 96 -3.75 1.18 3.50
N ILE A 97 -3.17 0.62 2.44
CA ILE A 97 -3.26 1.14 1.07
C ILE A 97 -4.70 0.97 0.54
N THR A 98 -5.34 -0.19 0.78
CA THR A 98 -6.74 -0.40 0.43
C THR A 98 -7.66 0.61 1.13
N MET A 99 -7.48 0.78 2.44
CA MET A 99 -8.28 1.73 3.23
C MET A 99 -8.01 3.18 2.80
N TYR A 100 -6.77 3.54 2.49
CA TYR A 100 -6.43 4.83 1.89
C TYR A 100 -7.20 5.06 0.57
N GLY A 101 -7.20 4.07 -0.32
CA GLY A 101 -7.95 4.15 -1.58
C GLY A 101 -9.45 4.32 -1.34
N MET A 102 -10.03 3.53 -0.42
CA MET A 102 -11.43 3.62 -0.06
C MET A 102 -11.83 5.02 0.45
N TYR A 103 -11.06 5.62 1.36
CA TYR A 103 -11.32 6.98 1.82
C TYR A 103 -11.15 8.02 0.70
N THR A 104 -10.14 7.86 -0.16
CA THR A 104 -9.90 8.77 -1.28
C THR A 104 -11.07 8.79 -2.26
N GLU A 105 -11.63 7.62 -2.60
CA GLU A 105 -12.76 7.55 -3.52
C GLU A 105 -14.06 8.03 -2.86
N MET A 106 -14.26 7.77 -1.56
CA MET A 106 -15.39 8.33 -0.82
C MET A 106 -15.37 9.85 -0.79
N GLU A 107 -14.21 10.49 -0.61
CA GLU A 107 -14.10 11.95 -0.64
C GLU A 107 -14.46 12.50 -2.02
N ARG A 108 -14.03 11.84 -3.10
CA ARG A 108 -14.36 12.24 -4.49
C ARG A 108 -15.84 12.09 -4.83
N ASP A 109 -16.51 11.07 -4.30
CA ASP A 109 -17.94 10.85 -4.56
C ASP A 109 -18.82 11.88 -3.83
N ASN A 110 -18.28 12.58 -2.82
CA ASN A 110 -18.98 13.61 -2.06
C ASN A 110 -18.71 15.04 -2.58
N GLU A 111 -17.85 15.21 -3.58
CA GLU A 111 -17.55 16.48 -4.27
C GLU A 111 -18.42 16.62 -5.54
#